data_AF-A0A814KPQ4-F1
#
_entry.id   AF-A0A814KPQ4-F1
#
_cell.length_a   1.000
_cell.length_b   1.000
_cell.length_c   1.000
_cell.angle_alpha   90.00
_cell.angle_beta   90.00
_cell.angle_gamma   90.00
#
_symmetry.space_group_name_H-M   'P 1'
#
loop_
_entity.id
_entity.type
_entity.pdbx_description
1 polymer ?
#
loop_
_entity_poly.entity_id
_entity_poly.type
_entity_poly.pdbx_seq_one_letter_code
_entity_poly.pdbx_strand_id
1 'polypeptide(L)'
;MKIFIQLANKIKILDRRRKIGQKVEFSDEKPRKILHELNDNNLDDEMIANNANYPPNPEKLSEIYFPVFFPITKKKENFLYFDSGADSEFLFIIFTTESNLNQNLENAHVFVDGTFDIAPKLFAQVYTIHALIDVCFPMANGLFSRKTEEMYVEFLNAVQIKLKHDPFSITSDFKKAFINASMKVFPKLNEFR
;
A
#
# COMPACT_ATOMS: atom_id res chain seq x y z
N MET A 1 25.50 -9.66 -27.36
CA MET A 1 25.94 -8.88 -26.17
C MET A 1 24.83 -8.59 -25.16
N LYS A 2 23.61 -8.17 -25.56
CA LYS A 2 22.49 -7.87 -24.63
C LYS A 2 22.00 -9.05 -23.77
N ILE A 3 21.99 -10.27 -24.30
CA ILE A 3 21.50 -11.47 -23.59
C ILE A 3 22.43 -11.88 -22.43
N PHE A 4 23.75 -11.79 -22.61
CA PHE A 4 24.71 -12.12 -21.55
C PHE A 4 24.64 -11.15 -20.36
N ILE A 5 24.39 -9.87 -20.63
CA ILE A 5 24.18 -8.84 -19.59
C ILE A 5 22.90 -9.13 -18.79
N GLN A 6 21.81 -9.49 -19.47
CA GLN A 6 20.56 -9.88 -18.81
C GLN A 6 20.73 -11.12 -17.91
N LEU A 7 21.48 -12.14 -18.37
CA LEU A 7 21.74 -13.34 -17.59
C LEU A 7 22.55 -13.02 -16.33
N ALA A 8 23.60 -12.20 -16.47
CA ALA A 8 24.45 -11.80 -15.35
C ALA A 8 23.67 -11.02 -14.29
N ASN A 9 22.77 -10.12 -14.69
CA ASN A 9 21.93 -9.36 -13.76
C ASN A 9 20.93 -10.26 -13.04
N LYS A 10 20.34 -11.24 -13.73
CA LYS A 10 19.42 -12.21 -13.12
C LYS A 10 20.12 -13.08 -12.08
N ILE A 11 21.36 -13.51 -12.34
CA ILE A 11 22.18 -14.27 -11.39
C ILE A 11 22.50 -13.44 -10.15
N LYS A 12 22.91 -12.17 -10.33
CA LYS A 12 23.16 -11.24 -9.20
C LYS A 12 21.92 -11.05 -8.32
N ILE A 13 20.74 -10.91 -8.91
CA ILE A 13 19.48 -10.78 -8.17
C ILE A 13 19.16 -12.05 -7.38
N LEU A 14 19.36 -13.22 -7.99
CA LEU A 14 19.10 -14.51 -7.33
C LEU A 14 20.06 -14.75 -6.16
N ASP A 15 21.35 -14.44 -6.33
CA ASP A 15 22.33 -14.54 -5.25
C ASP A 15 22.04 -13.57 -4.11
N ARG A 16 21.56 -12.35 -4.40
CA ARG A 16 21.11 -11.40 -3.38
C ARG A 16 19.94 -11.96 -2.58
N ARG A 17 18.91 -12.49 -3.26
CA ARG A 17 17.74 -13.10 -2.60
C ARG A 17 18.14 -14.29 -1.71
N ARG A 18 19.08 -15.12 -2.17
CA ARG A 18 19.63 -16.23 -1.38
C ARG A 18 20.32 -15.73 -0.10
N LYS A 19 21.16 -14.70 -0.20
CA LYS A 19 21.86 -14.10 0.97
C LYS A 19 20.90 -13.45 1.97
N ILE A 20 19.86 -12.78 1.47
CA ILE A 20 18.80 -12.21 2.32
C ILE A 20 18.06 -13.33 3.05
N GLY A 21 17.62 -14.38 2.33
CA GLY A 21 16.94 -15.52 2.92
C GLY A 21 17.75 -16.18 4.02
N GLN A 22 19.05 -16.43 3.76
CA GLN A 22 19.96 -16.98 4.76
C GLN A 22 20.12 -16.07 5.98
N LYS A 23 20.30 -14.76 5.81
CA LYS A 23 20.40 -13.86 6.97
C LYS A 23 19.10 -13.80 7.78
N VAL A 24 17.94 -13.72 7.12
CA VAL A 24 16.63 -13.67 7.80
C VAL A 24 16.33 -14.96 8.56
N GLU A 25 16.76 -16.10 8.04
CA GLU A 25 16.55 -17.41 8.68
C GLU A 25 17.34 -17.58 10.00
N PHE A 26 18.41 -16.81 10.21
CA PHE A 26 19.29 -16.92 11.38
C PHE A 26 19.39 -15.63 12.22
N SER A 27 18.51 -14.64 12.03
CA SER A 27 18.59 -13.36 12.73
C SER A 27 17.23 -12.87 13.25
N ASP A 28 17.23 -12.43 14.51
CA ASP A 28 16.11 -11.72 15.16
C ASP A 28 16.04 -10.22 14.79
N GLU A 29 16.98 -9.71 14.00
CA GLU A 29 16.97 -8.32 13.56
C GLU A 29 15.82 -8.01 12.59
N LYS A 30 15.29 -6.79 12.71
CA LYS A 30 14.24 -6.31 11.82
C LYS A 30 14.70 -6.38 10.36
N PRO A 31 13.85 -6.82 9.41
CA PRO A 31 14.20 -6.96 7.99
C PRO A 31 14.87 -5.72 7.38
N ARG A 32 14.47 -4.52 7.81
CA ARG A 32 15.03 -3.25 7.34
C ARG A 32 16.52 -3.08 7.66
N LYS A 33 16.97 -3.53 8.83
CA LYS A 33 18.38 -3.41 9.24
C LYS A 33 19.25 -4.39 8.46
N ILE A 34 18.77 -5.63 8.32
CA ILE A 34 19.40 -6.67 7.49
C ILE A 34 19.55 -6.19 6.04
N LEU A 35 18.51 -5.56 5.48
CA LEU A 35 18.55 -5.00 4.12
C LEU A 35 19.53 -3.83 3.99
N HIS A 36 19.61 -2.96 4.99
CA HIS A 36 20.52 -1.82 5.01
C HIS A 36 21.99 -2.26 5.10
N GLU A 37 22.31 -3.22 5.97
CA GLU A 37 23.67 -3.78 6.09
C GLU A 37 24.12 -4.55 4.84
N LEU A 38 23.16 -5.10 4.09
CA LEU A 38 23.44 -5.75 2.81
C LEU A 38 23.55 -4.77 1.64
N ASN A 39 23.22 -3.49 1.84
CA ASN A 39 23.27 -2.43 0.83
C ASN A 39 24.64 -1.75 0.70
N ASP A 40 25.64 -2.11 1.53
CA ASP A 40 27.00 -1.53 1.51
C ASP A 40 27.86 -1.95 0.30
N ASN A 41 27.26 -2.36 -0.81
CA ASN A 41 27.93 -2.49 -2.10
C ASN A 41 27.03 -1.91 -3.20
N ASN A 42 27.18 -0.60 -3.42
CA ASN A 42 26.82 0.19 -4.61
C ASN A 42 26.06 -0.58 -5.70
N LEU A 43 24.77 -0.74 -5.47
CA LEU A 43 23.78 -0.91 -6.53
C LEU A 43 22.67 0.05 -6.13
N ASP A 44 22.83 1.30 -6.56
CA ASP A 44 21.83 2.35 -6.41
C ASP A 44 20.46 1.76 -6.75
N ASP A 45 19.43 2.01 -5.94
CA ASP A 45 18.06 1.57 -6.25
C ASP A 45 17.62 2.05 -7.67
N GLU A 46 18.30 3.08 -8.18
CA GLU A 46 18.29 3.56 -9.56
C GLU A 46 18.74 2.51 -10.61
N MET A 47 19.74 1.67 -10.31
CA MET A 47 20.20 0.58 -11.19
C MET A 47 19.23 -0.61 -11.24
N ILE A 48 18.39 -0.81 -10.22
CA ILE A 48 17.33 -1.84 -10.25
C ILE A 48 16.15 -1.34 -11.09
N ALA A 49 15.78 -0.06 -10.98
CA ALA A 49 14.80 0.57 -11.88
C ALA A 49 15.28 0.60 -13.34
N ASN A 50 16.58 0.83 -13.56
CA ASN A 50 17.21 0.83 -14.88
C ASN A 50 17.55 -0.57 -15.43
N ASN A 51 17.28 -1.64 -14.70
CA ASN A 51 17.51 -3.01 -15.14
C ASN A 51 16.33 -3.54 -15.99
N ALA A 52 16.43 -3.29 -17.30
CA ALA A 52 15.80 -4.00 -18.41
C ALA A 52 14.36 -4.53 -18.20
N ASN A 53 13.37 -3.64 -18.39
CA ASN A 53 11.96 -3.84 -18.81
C ASN A 53 10.92 -3.10 -17.97
N TYR A 54 11.31 -2.35 -16.93
CA TYR A 54 10.38 -1.46 -16.23
C TYR A 54 10.35 -0.09 -16.91
N PRO A 55 9.17 0.53 -17.07
CA PRO A 55 9.10 1.90 -17.55
C PRO A 55 9.80 2.84 -16.55
N PRO A 56 10.30 4.00 -17.01
CA PRO A 56 10.83 5.02 -16.11
C PRO A 56 9.78 5.40 -15.06
N ASN A 57 10.24 5.86 -13.89
CA ASN A 57 9.33 6.36 -12.87
C ASN A 57 8.48 7.49 -13.45
N PRO A 58 7.15 7.48 -13.22
CA PRO A 58 6.28 8.53 -13.70
C PRO A 58 6.65 9.86 -13.06
N GLU A 59 6.63 10.93 -13.84
CA GLU A 59 6.85 12.30 -13.36
C GLU A 59 5.52 12.98 -13.01
N LYS A 60 4.43 12.47 -13.56
CA LYS A 60 3.07 12.97 -13.34
C LYS A 60 2.13 11.83 -13.00
N LEU A 61 1.10 12.15 -12.24
CA LEU A 61 0.08 11.19 -11.87
C LEU A 61 -0.70 10.66 -13.08
N SER A 62 -0.84 11.46 -14.14
CA SER A 62 -1.43 11.05 -15.43
C SER A 62 -0.63 10.02 -16.21
N GLU A 63 0.60 9.75 -15.82
CA GLU A 63 1.47 8.74 -16.42
C GLU A 63 1.37 7.39 -15.69
N ILE A 64 0.66 7.34 -14.56
CA ILE A 64 0.45 6.11 -13.82
C ILE A 64 -0.59 5.26 -14.56
N TYR A 65 -0.12 4.14 -15.11
CA TYR A 65 -0.97 3.11 -15.71
C TYR A 65 -0.64 1.75 -15.10
N PHE A 66 -1.67 1.04 -14.63
CA PHE A 66 -1.54 -0.33 -14.13
C PHE A 66 -1.88 -1.34 -15.23
N PRO A 67 -0.96 -2.23 -15.62
CA PRO A 67 -1.28 -3.29 -16.58
C PRO A 67 -2.37 -4.22 -16.05
N VAL A 68 -3.28 -4.68 -16.91
CA VAL A 68 -4.47 -5.48 -16.54
C VAL A 68 -4.18 -6.74 -15.69
N PHE A 69 -2.98 -7.31 -15.81
CA PHE A 69 -2.58 -8.52 -15.06
C PHE A 69 -1.89 -8.24 -13.72
N PHE A 70 -1.36 -7.02 -13.51
CA PHE A 70 -0.70 -6.64 -12.26
C PHE A 70 -1.63 -6.62 -11.04
N PRO A 71 -2.89 -6.18 -11.12
CA PRO A 71 -3.75 -6.08 -9.96
C PRO A 71 -4.43 -7.41 -9.61
N ILE A 72 -3.97 -8.56 -10.08
CA ILE A 72 -4.63 -9.84 -9.78
C ILE A 72 -3.86 -10.59 -8.70
N THR A 73 -4.52 -10.94 -7.60
CA THR A 73 -3.93 -11.75 -6.53
C THR A 73 -3.69 -13.20 -6.96
N LYS A 74 -2.95 -13.97 -6.17
CA LYS A 74 -2.78 -15.43 -6.41
C LYS A 74 -4.11 -16.20 -6.40
N LYS A 75 -5.13 -15.67 -5.72
CA LYS A 75 -6.50 -16.21 -5.69
C LYS A 75 -7.36 -15.74 -6.87
N LYS A 76 -6.76 -15.02 -7.83
CA LYS A 76 -7.44 -14.43 -8.99
C LYS A 76 -8.45 -13.33 -8.64
N GLU A 77 -8.26 -12.66 -7.51
CA GLU A 77 -9.07 -11.51 -7.10
C GLU A 77 -8.46 -10.21 -7.61
N ASN A 78 -9.29 -9.22 -7.95
CA ASN A 78 -8.80 -7.89 -8.25
C ASN A 78 -8.30 -7.22 -6.96
N PHE A 79 -7.13 -6.59 -7.05
CA PHE A 79 -6.38 -5.99 -5.96
C PHE A 79 -6.28 -4.47 -6.12
N LEU A 80 -6.28 -3.96 -7.35
CA LEU A 80 -6.51 -2.53 -7.60
C LEU A 80 -8.01 -2.30 -7.51
N TYR A 81 -8.47 -2.02 -6.31
CA TYR A 81 -9.89 -1.95 -5.99
C TYR A 81 -10.50 -0.63 -6.48
N PHE A 82 -9.78 0.47 -6.32
CA PHE A 82 -10.24 1.79 -6.74
C PHE A 82 -9.08 2.64 -7.24
N ASP A 83 -9.32 3.37 -8.32
CA ASP A 83 -8.42 4.38 -8.87
C ASP A 83 -9.30 5.56 -9.27
N SER A 84 -9.11 6.73 -8.63
CA SER A 84 -9.92 7.90 -8.96
C SER A 84 -9.57 8.50 -10.33
N GLY A 85 -8.46 8.08 -10.94
CA GLY A 85 -8.02 8.55 -12.24
C GLY A 85 -7.34 9.91 -12.20
N ALA A 86 -6.48 10.16 -13.17
CA ALA A 86 -5.57 11.31 -13.21
C ALA A 86 -6.26 12.68 -13.27
N ASP A 87 -7.49 12.73 -13.77
CA ASP A 87 -8.28 13.96 -13.89
C ASP A 87 -9.10 14.27 -12.64
N SER A 88 -9.06 13.41 -11.61
CA SER A 88 -9.75 13.66 -10.35
C SER A 88 -9.07 14.73 -9.52
N GLU A 89 -9.86 15.66 -8.98
CA GLU A 89 -9.41 16.64 -7.99
C GLU A 89 -8.89 15.96 -6.71
N PHE A 90 -9.42 14.76 -6.41
CA PHE A 90 -9.02 13.91 -5.29
C PHE A 90 -8.31 12.66 -5.81
N LEU A 91 -7.05 12.82 -6.19
CA LEU A 91 -6.30 11.66 -6.68
C LEU A 91 -5.88 10.73 -5.55
N PHE A 92 -6.49 9.54 -5.49
CA PHE A 92 -6.11 8.46 -4.62
C PHE A 92 -6.36 7.10 -5.27
N ILE A 93 -5.62 6.10 -4.79
CA ILE A 93 -5.69 4.73 -5.29
C ILE A 93 -5.83 3.79 -4.10
N ILE A 94 -6.73 2.82 -4.17
CA ILE A 94 -6.95 1.82 -3.13
C ILE A 94 -6.53 0.44 -3.64
N PHE A 95 -5.64 -0.18 -2.88
CA PHE A 95 -5.21 -1.55 -3.05
C PHE A 95 -5.83 -2.44 -1.97
N THR A 96 -6.78 -3.29 -2.36
CA THR A 96 -7.46 -4.28 -1.50
C THR A 96 -8.22 -5.27 -2.37
N THR A 97 -8.76 -6.31 -1.76
CA THR A 97 -9.71 -7.22 -2.41
C THR A 97 -11.11 -6.96 -1.88
N GLU A 98 -12.15 -7.28 -2.68
CA GLU A 98 -13.52 -7.20 -2.17
C GLU A 98 -13.71 -8.10 -0.94
N SER A 99 -13.05 -9.26 -0.91
CA SER A 99 -13.06 -10.18 0.23
C SER A 99 -12.50 -9.54 1.51
N ASN A 100 -11.45 -8.73 1.40
CA ASN A 100 -10.90 -8.04 2.58
C ASN A 100 -11.89 -7.01 3.13
N LEU A 101 -12.65 -6.33 2.27
CA LEU A 101 -13.61 -5.34 2.73
C LEU A 101 -14.85 -6.01 3.35
N ASN A 102 -15.50 -6.92 2.60
CA ASN A 102 -16.81 -7.44 2.97
C ASN A 102 -16.81 -8.47 4.11
N GLN A 103 -15.73 -9.21 4.32
CA GLN A 103 -15.68 -10.25 5.36
C GLN A 103 -14.97 -9.81 6.63
N ASN A 104 -14.05 -8.85 6.52
CA ASN A 104 -13.09 -8.59 7.59
C ASN A 104 -13.20 -7.18 8.19
N LEU A 105 -13.84 -6.21 7.51
CA LEU A 105 -14.06 -4.88 8.09
C LEU A 105 -15.44 -4.72 8.75
N GLU A 106 -16.43 -5.48 8.31
CA GLU A 106 -17.78 -5.44 8.89
C GLU A 106 -17.71 -5.84 10.38
N ASN A 107 -18.23 -4.98 11.26
CA ASN A 107 -18.24 -5.19 12.73
C ASN A 107 -16.86 -5.41 13.38
N ALA A 108 -15.75 -5.12 12.68
CA ALA A 108 -14.41 -5.24 13.24
C ALA A 108 -13.98 -3.97 13.98
N HIS A 109 -13.01 -4.11 14.90
CA HIS A 109 -12.21 -2.95 15.34
C HIS A 109 -11.17 -2.65 14.27
N VAL A 110 -11.24 -1.47 13.69
CA VAL A 110 -10.40 -1.05 12.57
C VAL A 110 -9.34 -0.07 13.05
N PHE A 111 -8.09 -0.33 12.69
CA PHE A 111 -6.97 0.55 12.93
C PHE A 111 -6.51 1.16 11.62
N VAL A 112 -6.35 2.48 11.60
CA VAL A 112 -5.93 3.20 10.42
C VAL A 112 -4.68 3.99 10.74
N ASP A 113 -3.64 3.84 9.91
CA ASP A 113 -2.39 4.56 10.09
C ASP A 113 -1.91 5.13 8.76
N GLY A 114 -1.44 6.36 8.81
CA GLY A 114 -0.98 7.10 7.66
C GLY A 114 0.52 7.36 7.74
N THR A 115 1.31 6.67 6.92
CA THR A 115 2.77 6.78 6.88
C THR A 115 3.25 7.63 5.69
N PHE A 116 4.17 8.55 5.97
CA PHE A 116 4.66 9.52 4.98
C PHE A 116 5.95 9.08 4.29
N ASP A 117 6.91 8.55 5.06
CA ASP A 117 8.29 8.33 4.61
C ASP A 117 8.43 7.25 3.52
N ILE A 118 7.38 6.46 3.30
CA ILE A 118 7.35 5.39 2.29
C ILE A 118 6.50 5.75 1.08
N ALA A 119 5.88 6.94 1.05
CA ALA A 119 5.05 7.35 -0.07
C ALA A 119 5.92 7.52 -1.33
N PRO A 120 5.50 6.95 -2.48
CA PRO A 120 6.20 7.20 -3.74
C PRO A 120 6.21 8.69 -4.05
N LYS A 121 7.20 9.18 -4.81
CA LYS A 121 7.45 10.61 -5.08
C LYS A 121 6.20 11.43 -5.48
N LEU A 122 5.23 10.81 -6.16
CA LEU A 122 4.01 11.48 -6.63
C LEU A 122 2.86 11.51 -5.60
N PHE A 123 3.01 10.81 -4.48
CA PHE A 123 2.02 10.72 -3.41
C PHE A 123 2.55 11.35 -2.13
N ALA A 124 1.67 12.00 -1.38
CA ALA A 124 2.01 12.67 -0.14
C ALA A 124 1.94 11.73 1.08
N GLN A 125 1.24 10.60 0.96
CA GLN A 125 1.03 9.65 2.06
C GLN A 125 0.60 8.28 1.56
N VAL A 126 0.99 7.23 2.29
CA VAL A 126 0.37 5.90 2.23
C VAL A 126 -0.48 5.73 3.47
N TYR A 127 -1.73 5.33 3.29
CA TYR A 127 -2.62 4.96 4.38
C TYR A 127 -2.81 3.45 4.40
N THR A 128 -2.94 2.90 5.59
CA THR A 128 -3.12 1.47 5.80
C THR A 128 -4.33 1.26 6.70
N ILE A 129 -5.23 0.38 6.30
CA ILE A 129 -6.39 -0.05 7.08
C ILE A 129 -6.09 -1.47 7.57
N HIS A 130 -6.22 -1.68 8.86
CA HIS A 130 -6.09 -2.98 9.50
C HIS A 130 -7.38 -3.33 10.25
N ALA A 131 -7.71 -4.61 10.28
CA ALA A 131 -8.83 -5.12 11.07
C ALA A 131 -8.33 -6.04 12.18
N LEU A 132 -8.93 -5.93 13.36
CA LEU A 132 -8.78 -6.88 14.44
C LEU A 132 -9.90 -7.91 14.36
N ILE A 133 -9.52 -9.15 14.09
CA ILE A 133 -10.40 -10.33 14.16
C ILE A 133 -9.94 -11.15 15.36
N ASP A 134 -8.94 -12.00 15.17
CA ASP A 134 -8.20 -12.67 16.26
C ASP A 134 -6.85 -12.00 16.52
N VAL A 135 -6.23 -11.52 15.43
CA VAL A 135 -5.03 -10.69 15.42
C VAL A 135 -5.22 -9.56 14.42
N CYS A 136 -4.35 -8.55 14.48
CA CYS A 136 -4.42 -7.39 13.60
C CYS A 136 -3.87 -7.74 12.21
N PHE A 137 -4.70 -7.64 11.18
CA PHE A 137 -4.33 -7.96 9.79
C PHE A 137 -4.51 -6.76 8.86
N PRO A 138 -3.61 -6.55 7.87
CA PRO A 138 -3.76 -5.49 6.87
C PRO A 138 -4.88 -5.85 5.88
N MET A 139 -5.83 -4.92 5.72
CA MET A 139 -6.99 -5.10 4.83
C MET A 139 -6.89 -4.30 3.56
N ALA A 140 -6.45 -3.04 3.65
CA ALA A 140 -6.36 -2.16 2.50
C ALA A 140 -5.20 -1.19 2.65
N ASN A 141 -4.63 -0.78 1.52
CA ASN A 141 -3.68 0.32 1.45
C ASN A 141 -4.21 1.39 0.50
N GLY A 142 -4.07 2.66 0.87
CA GLY A 142 -4.41 3.78 0.01
C GLY A 142 -3.20 4.67 -0.28
N LEU A 143 -3.04 5.09 -1.52
CA LEU A 143 -2.06 6.10 -1.92
C LEU A 143 -2.76 7.43 -2.12
N PHE A 144 -2.29 8.50 -1.47
CA PHE A 144 -2.97 9.80 -1.47
C PHE A 144 -2.06 10.88 -2.01
N SER A 145 -2.56 11.65 -2.98
CA SER A 145 -1.85 12.83 -3.51
C SER A 145 -1.82 14.01 -2.54
N ARG A 146 -2.82 14.13 -1.66
CA ARG A 146 -2.90 15.22 -0.65
C ARG A 146 -3.39 14.70 0.71
N LYS A 147 -3.38 15.58 1.71
CA LYS A 147 -3.72 15.29 3.11
C LYS A 147 -4.94 16.09 3.57
N THR A 148 -6.01 16.08 2.79
CA THR A 148 -7.23 16.87 3.07
C THR A 148 -8.35 16.00 3.62
N GLU A 149 -9.28 16.60 4.34
CA GLU A 149 -10.43 15.91 4.91
C GLU A 149 -11.34 15.33 3.82
N GLU A 150 -11.54 16.06 2.73
CA GLU A 150 -12.36 15.66 1.58
C GLU A 150 -11.83 14.38 0.93
N MET A 151 -10.50 14.26 0.80
CA MET A 151 -9.88 13.03 0.30
C MET A 151 -10.11 11.83 1.21
N TYR A 152 -10.09 12.04 2.53
CA TYR A 152 -10.40 10.97 3.47
C TYR A 152 -11.87 10.57 3.41
N VAL A 153 -12.78 11.51 3.20
CA VAL A 153 -14.21 11.21 2.99
C VAL A 153 -14.38 10.34 1.74
N GLU A 154 -13.81 10.72 0.61
CA GLU A 154 -13.93 9.94 -0.64
C GLU A 154 -13.31 8.54 -0.52
N PHE A 155 -12.15 8.43 0.14
CA PHE A 155 -11.53 7.14 0.42
C PHE A 155 -12.42 6.23 1.28
N LEU A 156 -12.95 6.76 2.38
CA LEU A 156 -13.79 6.00 3.29
C LEU A 156 -15.14 5.64 2.63
N ASN A 157 -15.70 6.51 1.78
CA ASN A 157 -16.88 6.21 0.97
C ASN A 157 -16.63 5.03 0.01
N ALA A 158 -15.49 5.03 -0.69
CA ALA A 158 -15.12 3.95 -1.60
C ALA A 158 -14.99 2.59 -0.88
N VAL A 159 -14.57 2.60 0.39
CA VAL A 159 -14.54 1.42 1.27
C VAL A 159 -15.96 1.06 1.74
N GLN A 160 -16.72 2.03 2.26
CA GLN A 160 -18.05 1.85 2.84
C GLN A 160 -19.05 1.24 1.85
N ILE A 161 -18.98 1.60 0.56
CA ILE A 161 -19.90 1.11 -0.49
C ILE A 161 -19.93 -0.44 -0.55
N LYS A 162 -18.87 -1.13 -0.13
CA LYS A 162 -18.84 -2.60 -0.11
C LYS A 162 -19.20 -3.24 1.21
N LEU A 163 -19.35 -2.44 2.26
CA LEU A 163 -19.73 -2.92 3.58
C LEU A 163 -21.25 -2.97 3.70
N LYS A 164 -21.79 -4.08 4.19
CA LYS A 164 -23.20 -4.20 4.58
C LYS A 164 -23.45 -3.57 5.95
N HIS A 165 -22.43 -3.56 6.80
CA HIS A 165 -22.45 -3.04 8.16
C HIS A 165 -21.20 -2.20 8.41
N ASP A 166 -21.38 -1.11 9.15
CA ASP A 166 -20.25 -0.26 9.54
C ASP A 166 -19.25 -1.06 10.42
N PRO A 167 -17.97 -0.67 10.45
CA PRO A 167 -17.03 -1.16 11.45
C PRO A 167 -17.53 -0.91 12.88
N PHE A 168 -17.09 -1.72 13.84
CA PHE A 168 -17.49 -1.53 15.24
C PHE A 168 -16.84 -0.28 15.85
N SER A 169 -15.56 -0.07 15.55
CA SER A 169 -14.81 1.14 15.91
C SER A 169 -13.74 1.42 14.87
N ILE A 170 -13.35 2.68 14.75
CA ILE A 170 -12.17 3.10 13.99
C ILE A 170 -11.23 3.85 14.93
N THR A 171 -9.99 3.41 15.00
CA THR A 171 -8.90 4.08 15.72
C THR A 171 -7.86 4.52 14.72
N SER A 172 -7.45 5.78 14.75
CA SER A 172 -6.46 6.35 13.85
C SER A 172 -5.46 7.18 14.64
N ASP A 173 -4.34 7.54 14.02
CA ASP A 173 -3.51 8.65 14.48
C ASP A 173 -4.36 9.93 14.69
N PHE A 174 -3.92 10.84 15.57
CA PHE A 174 -4.67 12.04 16.00
C PHE A 174 -4.90 13.09 14.88
N LYS A 175 -4.91 12.68 13.62
CA LYS A 175 -5.17 13.53 12.47
C LYS A 175 -6.63 13.93 12.43
N LYS A 176 -6.90 15.14 12.92
CA LYS A 176 -8.25 15.73 12.98
C LYS A 176 -9.05 15.60 11.69
N ALA A 177 -8.43 15.83 10.53
CA ALA A 177 -9.07 15.69 9.23
C ALA A 177 -9.59 14.25 8.96
N PHE A 178 -8.81 13.23 9.35
CA PHE A 178 -9.24 11.84 9.18
C PHE A 178 -10.35 11.47 10.17
N ILE A 179 -10.25 11.93 11.41
CA ILE A 179 -11.28 11.71 12.44
C ILE A 179 -12.62 12.33 11.98
N ASN A 180 -12.59 13.58 11.50
CA ASN A 180 -13.77 14.24 10.96
C ASN A 180 -14.38 13.49 9.77
N ALA A 181 -13.55 13.03 8.83
CA ALA A 181 -14.00 12.24 7.70
C ALA A 181 -14.66 10.91 8.14
N SER A 182 -14.06 10.23 9.13
CA SER A 182 -14.60 8.99 9.69
C SER A 182 -15.97 9.18 10.30
N MET A 183 -16.17 10.27 11.07
CA MET A 183 -17.47 10.60 11.66
C MET A 183 -18.52 10.98 10.60
N LYS A 184 -18.10 11.60 9.50
CA LYS A 184 -19.00 11.94 8.38
C LYS A 184 -19.49 10.69 7.64
N VAL A 185 -18.59 9.75 7.36
CA VAL A 185 -18.90 8.54 6.59
C VAL A 185 -19.57 7.48 7.45
N PHE A 186 -19.11 7.29 8.69
CA PHE A 186 -19.63 6.28 9.62
C PHE A 186 -20.18 6.96 10.89
N PRO A 187 -21.39 7.56 10.84
CA PRO A 187 -21.94 8.36 11.94
C PRO A 187 -22.30 7.56 13.19
N LYS A 188 -22.30 6.22 13.12
CA LYS A 188 -22.66 5.31 14.22
C LYS A 188 -21.44 4.72 14.95
N LEU A 189 -20.22 5.15 14.61
CA LEU A 189 -19.01 4.62 15.24
C LEU A 189 -18.98 4.92 16.74
N ASN A 190 -18.56 3.93 17.52
CA ASN A 190 -18.13 4.14 18.88
C ASN A 190 -16.70 4.72 18.85
N GLU A 191 -16.51 5.94 19.36
CA GLU A 191 -15.17 6.55 19.46
C GLU A 191 -14.27 5.71 20.39
N PHE A 192 -13.17 5.18 19.85
CA PHE A 192 -12.02 4.75 20.63
C PHE A 192 -10.81 5.57 20.20
N ARG A 193 -10.44 6.54 21.06
CA ARG A 193 -9.30 7.44 20.88
C ARG A 193 -8.01 6.79 21.35
#